data_AF-A0AAD4DB81-F1
#
_entry.id   AF-A0AAD4DB81-F1
#
_cell.length_a   1.000
_cell.length_b   1.000
_cell.length_c   1.000
_cell.angle_alpha   90.00
_cell.angle_beta   90.00
_cell.angle_gamma   90.00
#
_symmetry.space_group_name_H-M   'P 1'
#
loop_
_entity.id
_entity.type
_entity.pdbx_description
1 polymer ?
#
loop_
_entity_poly.entity_id
_entity_poly.type
_entity_poly.pdbx_seq_one_letter_code
_entity_poly.pdbx_strand_id
1 'polypeptide(L)'
;MASRGQNDRSELRDDDDDEDQEYRDISEDAGHMEGDSEGELEEQEGHLLTHLTPSQRDAAIENLEIETMDRIQKLRASIGVLTNSLKFRAEAEMNRLPAAIRAMTVEDFWFTYNGSAKDYLEQQAKTKALANTAFLHALGKVDQKRKRETPGQADDLWQQKKRNRDEQRQKQPQASGYMGGSSSMSSNTSQHRPSHHSARHNPYPDQQQHRQQSPFVGPRSTRGR
;
A
#
# COMPACT_ATOMS: atom_id res chain seq x y z
N MET A 1 -43.35 -35.14 -26.18
CA MET A 1 -42.91 -34.06 -27.08
C MET A 1 -42.67 -32.81 -26.25
N ALA A 2 -41.61 -32.05 -26.56
CA ALA A 2 -41.06 -30.87 -25.85
C ALA A 2 -40.30 -31.20 -24.54
N SER A 3 -39.10 -30.68 -24.23
CA SER A 3 -38.23 -29.72 -24.91
C SER A 3 -36.76 -29.97 -24.49
N ARG A 4 -35.87 -29.97 -25.49
CA ARG A 4 -34.42 -29.76 -25.35
C ARG A 4 -34.18 -28.30 -24.96
N GLY A 5 -33.40 -28.06 -23.93
CA GLY A 5 -32.86 -26.74 -23.58
C GLY A 5 -31.36 -26.86 -23.38
N GLN A 6 -30.62 -26.78 -24.49
CA GLN A 6 -29.18 -26.54 -24.48
C GLN A 6 -29.01 -25.02 -24.66
N ASN A 7 -28.49 -24.34 -23.65
CA ASN A 7 -27.91 -23.01 -23.79
C ASN A 7 -26.41 -23.21 -23.51
N ASP A 8 -25.54 -23.22 -24.52
CA ASP A 8 -24.99 -22.07 -25.24
C ASP A 8 -24.29 -21.03 -24.35
N ARG A 9 -22.97 -20.94 -24.60
CA ARG A 9 -22.25 -19.70 -24.90
C ARG A 9 -21.78 -18.84 -23.73
N SER A 10 -20.50 -19.02 -23.42
CA SER A 10 -19.59 -17.96 -22.97
C SER A 10 -18.21 -18.30 -23.55
N GLU A 11 -17.95 -17.90 -24.80
CA GLU A 11 -17.16 -16.69 -25.11
C GLU A 11 -15.79 -16.73 -24.42
N LEU A 12 -14.89 -17.54 -24.99
CA LEU A 12 -13.44 -17.29 -24.94
C LEU A 12 -13.22 -15.91 -25.55
N ARG A 13 -12.72 -14.98 -24.75
CA ARG A 13 -12.09 -13.76 -25.25
C ARG A 13 -10.60 -14.06 -25.27
N ASP A 14 -10.12 -14.36 -26.46
CA ASP A 14 -8.72 -14.26 -26.79
C ASP A 14 -8.44 -12.77 -26.89
N ASP A 15 -7.91 -12.20 -25.81
CA ASP A 15 -7.39 -10.84 -25.81
C ASP A 15 -6.06 -10.89 -26.58
N ASP A 16 -6.17 -10.58 -27.87
CA ASP A 16 -5.07 -10.28 -28.79
C ASP A 16 -4.30 -9.05 -28.26
N ASP A 17 -3.26 -9.27 -27.46
CA ASP A 17 -2.27 -8.25 -27.10
C ASP A 17 -1.33 -8.00 -28.30
N ASP A 18 -1.87 -7.31 -29.30
CA ASP A 18 -1.16 -6.68 -30.42
C ASP A 18 -0.38 -5.43 -29.93
N GLU A 19 0.71 -5.62 -29.19
CA GLU A 19 1.69 -4.54 -28.93
C GLU A 19 3.11 -4.89 -29.37
N ASP A 20 3.24 -5.44 -30.59
CA ASP A 20 4.48 -5.33 -31.37
C ASP A 20 4.47 -3.97 -32.11
N GLN A 21 4.59 -2.89 -31.36
CA GLN A 21 4.91 -1.57 -31.91
C GLN A 21 6.34 -1.59 -32.47
N GLU A 22 6.43 -2.01 -33.73
CA GLU A 22 7.22 -1.41 -34.81
C GLU A 22 8.28 -0.41 -34.31
N TYR A 23 9.46 -0.92 -33.93
CA TYR A 23 10.69 -0.12 -33.95
C TYR A 23 10.95 0.24 -35.42
N ARG A 24 10.36 1.35 -35.86
CA ARG A 24 10.78 1.99 -37.10
C ARG A 24 12.24 2.38 -36.92
N ASP A 25 13.05 1.66 -37.66
CA ASP A 25 14.42 1.99 -37.99
C ASP A 25 14.39 3.30 -38.80
N ILE A 26 14.73 4.42 -38.16
CA ILE A 26 14.83 5.76 -38.79
C ILE A 26 16.32 6.06 -39.10
N SER A 27 17.17 5.04 -39.27
CA SER A 27 18.61 5.25 -39.48
C SER A 27 19.08 5.25 -40.94
N GLU A 28 18.20 5.27 -41.93
CA GLU A 28 18.63 5.18 -43.34
C GLU A 28 17.96 6.21 -44.27
N ASP A 29 18.00 7.50 -43.93
CA ASP A 29 17.92 8.55 -44.96
C ASP A 29 18.48 9.89 -44.47
N ALA A 30 19.81 9.94 -44.32
CA ALA A 30 20.55 11.19 -44.32
C ALA A 30 21.53 11.15 -45.49
N GLY A 31 20.96 11.23 -46.70
CA GLY A 31 21.71 11.59 -47.88
C GLY A 31 22.50 12.89 -47.64
N HIS A 32 23.82 12.78 -47.81
CA HIS A 32 24.58 13.64 -48.70
C HIS A 32 24.16 15.12 -48.74
N MET A 33 24.71 15.90 -47.81
CA MET A 33 25.04 17.30 -48.02
C MET A 33 26.50 17.48 -47.56
N GLU A 34 27.45 17.12 -48.44
CA GLU A 34 28.79 17.70 -48.39
C GLU A 34 28.65 19.19 -48.73
N GLY A 35 28.28 19.97 -47.72
CA GLY A 35 28.39 21.41 -47.72
C GLY A 35 29.53 21.78 -46.79
N ASP A 36 30.68 22.10 -47.37
CA ASP A 36 31.79 22.82 -46.74
C ASP A 36 31.27 24.08 -46.02
N SER A 37 30.84 23.90 -44.78
CA SER A 37 30.51 24.96 -43.84
C SER A 37 31.26 24.69 -42.54
N GLU A 38 32.59 24.61 -42.66
CA GLU A 38 33.50 24.90 -41.56
C GLU A 38 33.26 26.37 -41.15
N GLY A 39 32.42 26.58 -40.13
CA GLY A 39 31.96 27.93 -39.79
C GLY A 39 31.25 28.00 -38.45
N GLU A 40 32.05 27.96 -37.38
CA GLU A 40 31.88 28.85 -36.21
C GLU A 40 30.57 28.77 -35.41
N LEU A 41 30.15 27.59 -34.91
CA LEU A 41 29.10 27.55 -33.88
C LEU A 41 29.41 26.73 -32.62
N GLU A 42 30.65 26.24 -32.44
CA GLU A 42 31.03 25.44 -31.25
C GLU A 42 31.88 26.20 -30.21
N GLU A 43 32.21 27.48 -30.40
CA GLU A 43 33.12 28.22 -29.50
C GLU A 43 32.47 29.28 -28.59
N GLN A 44 31.14 29.41 -28.54
CA GLN A 44 30.54 30.45 -27.67
C GLN A 44 30.35 30.04 -26.21
N GLU A 45 30.31 28.76 -25.85
CA GLU A 45 30.19 28.35 -24.44
C GLU A 45 31.53 28.35 -23.69
N GLY A 46 32.67 28.23 -24.39
CA GLY A 46 34.01 28.28 -23.80
C GLY A 46 34.51 29.69 -23.44
N HIS A 47 33.92 30.73 -24.01
CA HIS A 47 34.48 32.09 -23.98
C HIS A 47 33.98 32.98 -22.82
N LEU A 48 32.98 32.53 -22.06
CA LEU A 48 32.47 33.30 -20.90
C LEU A 48 33.37 33.17 -19.66
N LEU A 49 34.10 32.06 -19.52
CA LEU A 49 35.04 31.83 -18.41
C LEU A 49 36.40 32.51 -18.59
N THR A 50 36.80 32.80 -19.83
CA THR A 50 38.09 33.42 -20.16
C THR A 50 38.15 34.92 -19.84
N HIS A 51 37.00 35.59 -19.67
CA HIS A 51 36.93 37.02 -19.31
C HIS A 51 36.64 37.30 -17.84
N LEU A 52 36.48 36.28 -17.00
CA LEU A 52 36.30 36.50 -15.56
C LEU A 52 37.64 36.82 -14.90
N THR A 53 37.64 37.85 -14.05
CA THR A 53 38.77 38.11 -13.15
C THR A 53 38.97 36.89 -12.23
N PRO A 54 40.19 36.64 -11.72
CA PRO A 54 40.44 35.52 -10.80
C PRO A 54 39.44 35.49 -9.62
N SER A 55 39.18 36.65 -9.01
CA SER A 55 38.21 36.77 -7.91
C SER A 55 36.77 36.40 -8.29
N GLN A 56 36.33 36.70 -9.52
CA GLN A 56 35.00 36.30 -9.99
C GLN A 56 34.92 34.80 -10.26
N ARG A 57 36.01 34.19 -10.74
CA ARG A 57 36.08 32.72 -10.90
C ARG A 57 36.02 32.02 -9.54
N ASP A 58 36.78 32.52 -8.55
CA ASP A 58 36.76 31.96 -7.20
C ASP A 58 35.37 32.05 -6.56
N ALA A 59 34.70 33.20 -6.70
CA ALA A 59 33.33 33.38 -6.23
C ALA A 59 32.32 32.47 -6.97
N ALA A 60 32.51 32.23 -8.27
CA ALA A 60 31.68 31.32 -9.04
C ALA A 60 31.87 29.86 -8.56
N ILE A 61 33.11 29.46 -8.27
CA ILE A 61 33.42 28.13 -7.71
C ILE A 61 32.77 27.98 -6.33
N GLU A 62 32.93 28.96 -5.44
CA GLU A 62 32.32 28.93 -4.09
C GLU A 62 30.79 28.79 -4.18
N ASN A 63 30.14 29.53 -5.07
CA ASN A 63 28.70 29.42 -5.28
C ASN A 63 28.29 28.02 -5.78
N LEU A 64 29.06 27.43 -6.72
CA LEU A 64 28.80 26.08 -7.22
C LEU A 64 29.00 25.02 -6.13
N GLU A 65 30.00 25.18 -5.26
CA GLU A 65 30.22 24.29 -4.12
C GLU A 65 29.04 24.36 -3.14
N ILE A 66 28.56 25.56 -2.81
CA ILE A 66 27.39 25.78 -1.96
C ILE A 66 26.15 25.10 -2.55
N GLU A 67 25.88 25.31 -3.85
CA GLU A 67 24.74 24.70 -4.52
C GLU A 67 24.84 23.17 -4.52
N THR A 68 26.05 22.64 -4.82
CA THR A 68 26.31 21.21 -4.82
C THR A 68 26.07 20.60 -3.43
N MET A 69 26.54 21.27 -2.38
CA MET A 69 26.31 20.85 -1.00
C MET A 69 24.83 20.84 -0.62
N ASP A 70 24.10 21.91 -0.95
CA ASP A 70 22.65 21.99 -0.70
C ASP A 70 21.89 20.88 -1.46
N ARG A 71 22.26 20.61 -2.71
CA ARG A 71 21.65 19.55 -3.51
C ARG A 71 21.94 18.17 -2.94
N ILE A 72 23.17 17.91 -2.48
CA ILE A 72 23.53 16.68 -1.77
C ILE A 72 22.69 16.54 -0.48
N GLN A 73 22.53 17.61 0.28
CA GLN A 73 21.74 17.59 1.52
C GLN A 73 20.27 17.29 1.24
N LYS A 74 19.68 17.93 0.22
CA LYS A 74 18.30 17.65 -0.24
C LYS A 74 18.12 16.21 -0.68
N LEU A 75 19.06 15.66 -1.45
CA LEU A 75 19.01 14.26 -1.88
C LEU A 75 19.08 13.30 -0.68
N ARG A 76 20.00 13.54 0.26
CA ARG A 76 20.10 12.73 1.49
C ARG A 76 18.81 12.79 2.33
N ALA A 77 18.21 13.97 2.46
CA ALA A 77 16.94 14.13 3.15
C ALA A 77 15.81 13.36 2.45
N SER A 78 15.73 13.45 1.12
CA SER A 78 14.74 12.73 0.30
C SER A 78 14.88 11.22 0.46
N ILE A 79 16.10 10.69 0.35
CA ILE A 79 16.41 9.27 0.58
C ILE A 79 15.93 8.85 1.96
N GLY A 80 16.25 9.63 3.00
CA GLY A 80 15.82 9.35 4.37
C GLY A 80 14.30 9.25 4.51
N VAL A 81 13.55 10.16 3.90
CA VAL A 81 12.08 10.14 3.89
C VAL A 81 11.55 8.90 3.17
N LEU A 82 12.07 8.59 1.98
CA LEU A 82 11.64 7.45 1.17
C LEU A 82 11.92 6.12 1.88
N THR A 83 13.12 5.94 2.43
CA THR A 83 13.51 4.74 3.18
C THR A 83 12.62 4.54 4.40
N ASN A 84 12.36 5.60 5.18
CA ASN A 84 11.48 5.51 6.34
C ASN A 84 10.04 5.18 5.94
N SER A 85 9.53 5.77 4.86
CA SER A 85 8.20 5.48 4.32
C SER A 85 8.08 4.02 3.85
N LEU A 86 9.10 3.49 3.16
CA LEU A 86 9.13 2.09 2.74
C LEU A 86 9.19 1.14 3.94
N LYS A 87 10.05 1.43 4.92
CA LYS A 87 10.15 0.64 6.15
C LYS A 87 8.82 0.58 6.89
N PHE A 88 8.18 1.74 7.08
CA PHE A 88 6.88 1.81 7.74
C PHE A 88 5.80 1.00 7.01
N ARG A 89 5.74 1.11 5.67
CA ARG A 89 4.78 0.32 4.87
C ARG A 89 5.05 -1.18 4.96
N ALA A 90 6.31 -1.60 4.89
CA ALA A 90 6.68 -3.01 5.04
C ALA A 90 6.32 -3.55 6.42
N GLU A 91 6.60 -2.80 7.49
CA GLU A 91 6.23 -3.17 8.85
C GLU A 91 4.71 -3.25 9.03
N ALA A 92 3.96 -2.29 8.47
CA ALA A 92 2.50 -2.29 8.51
C ALA A 92 1.93 -3.53 7.79
N GLU A 93 2.39 -3.85 6.58
CA GLU A 93 1.94 -5.03 5.84
C GLU A 93 2.32 -6.33 6.56
N MET A 94 3.55 -6.42 7.09
CA MET A 94 3.95 -7.56 7.90
C MET A 94 3.06 -7.71 9.15
N ASN A 95 2.68 -6.62 9.80
CA ASN A 95 1.79 -6.64 10.97
C ASN A 95 0.37 -7.13 10.65
N ARG A 96 -0.09 -6.96 9.41
CA ARG A 96 -1.39 -7.47 8.93
C ARG A 96 -1.38 -8.98 8.68
N LEU A 97 -0.21 -9.57 8.43
CA LEU A 97 -0.08 -11.00 8.20
C LEU A 97 -0.23 -11.80 9.52
N PRO A 98 -0.99 -12.92 9.52
CA PRO A 98 -1.01 -13.86 10.63
C PRO A 98 0.40 -14.36 10.98
N ALA A 99 0.67 -14.52 12.28
CA ALA A 99 1.97 -14.95 12.78
C ALA A 99 2.45 -16.28 12.17
N ALA A 100 1.53 -17.20 11.89
CA ALA A 100 1.84 -18.46 11.22
C ALA A 100 2.37 -18.26 9.79
N ILE A 101 1.81 -17.32 9.01
CA ILE A 101 2.34 -17.01 7.67
C ILE A 101 3.74 -16.37 7.79
N ARG A 102 3.93 -15.45 8.74
CA ARG A 102 5.23 -14.81 8.95
C ARG A 102 6.37 -15.78 9.31
N ALA A 103 6.02 -16.95 9.87
CA ALA A 103 6.98 -17.98 10.21
C ALA A 103 7.25 -18.97 9.06
N MET A 104 6.45 -18.95 7.99
CA MET A 104 6.65 -19.82 6.83
C MET A 104 7.74 -19.26 5.92
N THR A 105 8.40 -20.15 5.18
CA THR A 105 9.27 -19.73 4.08
C THR A 105 8.41 -19.14 2.96
N VAL A 106 8.98 -18.21 2.19
CA VAL A 106 8.29 -17.61 1.03
C VAL A 106 7.94 -18.69 0.00
N GLU A 107 8.83 -19.68 -0.16
CA GLU A 107 8.63 -20.82 -1.05
C GLU A 107 7.41 -21.65 -0.65
N ASP A 108 7.32 -22.06 0.62
CA ASP A 108 6.17 -22.82 1.14
C ASP A 108 4.87 -22.02 1.01
N PHE A 109 4.92 -20.71 1.28
CA PHE A 109 3.77 -19.84 1.16
C PHE A 109 3.30 -19.73 -0.30
N TRP A 110 4.24 -19.63 -1.24
CA TRP A 110 3.95 -19.58 -2.66
C TRP A 110 3.35 -20.90 -3.16
N PHE A 111 3.96 -22.04 -2.85
CA PHE A 111 3.47 -23.33 -3.33
C PHE A 111 2.17 -23.79 -2.67
N THR A 112 1.96 -23.46 -1.39
CA THR A 112 0.76 -23.90 -0.65
C THR A 112 -0.44 -23.00 -0.90
N TYR A 113 -0.23 -21.69 -1.00
CA TYR A 113 -1.30 -20.68 -1.04
C TYR A 113 -1.21 -19.76 -2.26
N ASN A 114 -0.41 -20.10 -3.28
CA ASN A 114 -0.18 -19.29 -4.48
C ASN A 114 0.22 -17.83 -4.18
N GLY A 115 0.95 -17.62 -3.07
CA GLY A 115 1.33 -16.28 -2.62
C GLY A 115 0.16 -15.41 -2.09
N SER A 116 -1.04 -15.97 -1.96
CA SER A 116 -2.24 -15.25 -1.54
C SER A 116 -2.53 -15.44 -0.05
N ALA A 117 -2.43 -14.35 0.72
CA ALA A 117 -2.81 -14.36 2.14
C ALA A 117 -4.32 -14.62 2.35
N LYS A 118 -5.13 -14.29 1.35
CA LYS A 118 -6.57 -14.55 1.34
C LYS A 118 -6.85 -16.06 1.32
N ASP A 119 -6.11 -16.79 0.51
CA ASP A 119 -6.27 -18.23 0.32
C ASP A 119 -5.89 -18.97 1.60
N TYR A 120 -4.81 -18.53 2.27
CA TYR A 120 -4.47 -18.98 3.62
C TYR A 120 -5.61 -18.78 4.61
N LEU A 121 -6.19 -17.58 4.68
CA LEU A 121 -7.27 -17.27 5.62
C LEU A 121 -8.53 -18.10 5.34
N GLU A 122 -8.87 -18.30 4.07
CA GLU A 122 -9.99 -19.12 3.67
C GLU A 122 -9.79 -20.59 4.05
N GLN A 123 -8.60 -21.14 3.79
CA GLN A 123 -8.27 -22.51 4.19
C GLN A 123 -8.31 -22.68 5.71
N GLN A 124 -7.77 -21.72 6.46
CA GLN A 124 -7.83 -21.74 7.92
C GLN A 124 -9.28 -21.66 8.44
N ALA A 125 -10.14 -20.85 7.81
CA ALA A 125 -11.55 -20.78 8.14
C ALA A 125 -12.28 -22.11 7.89
N LYS A 126 -11.99 -22.78 6.76
CA LYS A 126 -12.50 -24.12 6.45
C LYS A 126 -12.05 -25.15 7.48
N THR A 127 -10.77 -25.17 7.84
CA THR A 127 -10.24 -26.10 8.86
C THR A 127 -10.90 -25.89 10.22
N LYS A 128 -11.08 -24.63 10.64
CA LYS A 128 -11.77 -24.30 11.90
C LYS A 128 -13.25 -24.69 11.88
N ALA A 129 -13.95 -24.47 10.76
CA ALA A 129 -15.33 -24.88 10.60
C ALA A 129 -15.48 -26.40 10.70
N LEU A 130 -14.60 -27.16 10.05
CA LEU A 130 -14.56 -28.62 10.11
C LEU A 130 -14.20 -29.13 11.51
N ALA A 131 -13.26 -28.50 12.21
CA ALA A 131 -12.91 -28.87 13.57
C ALA A 131 -14.09 -28.64 14.54
N ASN A 132 -14.83 -27.55 14.37
CA ASN A 132 -16.02 -27.28 15.18
C ASN A 132 -17.15 -28.28 14.92
N THR A 133 -17.41 -28.66 13.68
CA THR A 133 -18.43 -29.69 13.38
C THR A 133 -17.99 -31.07 13.88
N ALA A 134 -16.72 -31.43 13.71
CA ALA A 134 -16.16 -32.67 14.23
C ALA A 134 -16.24 -32.74 15.77
N PHE A 135 -15.93 -31.65 16.46
CA PHE A 135 -16.06 -31.57 17.92
C PHE A 135 -17.52 -31.70 18.38
N LEU A 136 -18.45 -31.00 17.72
CA LEU A 136 -19.87 -31.11 18.06
C LEU A 136 -20.43 -32.52 17.77
N HIS A 137 -19.94 -33.17 16.72
CA HIS A 137 -20.27 -34.56 16.40
C HIS A 137 -19.70 -35.53 17.45
N ALA A 138 -18.44 -35.33 17.87
CA ALA A 138 -17.80 -36.12 18.92
C ALA A 138 -18.47 -35.96 20.29
N LEU A 139 -19.05 -34.78 20.58
CA LEU A 139 -19.85 -34.54 21.78
C LEU A 139 -21.29 -35.09 21.69
N GLY A 140 -21.68 -35.72 20.58
CA GLY A 140 -23.03 -36.24 20.37
C GLY A 140 -24.11 -35.14 20.31
N LYS A 141 -23.71 -33.87 20.13
CA LYS A 141 -24.64 -32.71 20.13
C LYS A 141 -25.17 -32.37 18.74
N VAL A 142 -24.73 -33.07 17.69
CA VAL A 142 -25.13 -32.85 16.28
C VAL A 142 -26.24 -33.82 15.84
N ASP A 143 -26.89 -34.54 16.75
CA ASP A 143 -28.04 -35.39 16.40
C ASP A 143 -29.40 -34.70 16.51
N GLN A 144 -29.43 -33.39 16.80
CA GLN A 144 -30.66 -32.63 16.60
C GLN A 144 -30.80 -32.27 15.12
N LYS A 145 -31.31 -33.25 14.37
CA LYS A 145 -32.15 -33.06 13.18
C LYS A 145 -32.90 -31.74 13.35
N ARG A 146 -32.39 -30.67 12.73
CA ARG A 146 -33.27 -29.60 12.26
C ARG A 146 -34.17 -30.30 11.24
N LYS A 147 -35.29 -30.80 11.74
CA LYS A 147 -36.43 -31.25 10.96
C LYS A 147 -36.64 -30.11 9.98
N ARG A 148 -36.30 -30.37 8.70
CA ARG A 148 -36.46 -29.43 7.59
C ARG A 148 -37.87 -28.85 7.72
N GLU A 149 -37.96 -27.61 8.16
CA GLU A 149 -39.12 -26.80 7.88
C GLU A 149 -39.14 -26.65 6.36
N THR A 150 -40.32 -26.91 5.82
CA THR A 150 -40.70 -26.89 4.41
C THR A 150 -40.11 -25.66 3.70
N PRO A 151 -39.64 -25.76 2.43
CA PRO A 151 -38.99 -24.67 1.69
C PRO A 151 -39.90 -23.49 1.29
N GLY A 152 -40.87 -23.12 2.14
CA GLY A 152 -41.74 -21.95 1.96
C GLY A 152 -41.96 -21.10 3.23
N GLN A 153 -41.44 -21.50 4.40
CA GLN A 153 -41.70 -20.78 5.67
C GLN A 153 -40.67 -19.70 6.01
N ALA A 154 -39.45 -19.78 5.47
CA ALA A 154 -38.39 -18.80 5.75
C ALA A 154 -38.65 -17.44 5.09
N ASP A 155 -39.30 -17.43 3.92
CA ASP A 155 -39.70 -16.20 3.23
C ASP A 155 -40.84 -15.48 3.96
N ASP A 156 -41.78 -16.21 4.55
CA ASP A 156 -42.89 -15.62 5.32
C ASP A 156 -42.40 -14.89 6.57
N LEU A 157 -41.40 -15.43 7.27
CA LEU A 157 -40.81 -14.79 8.45
C LEU A 157 -40.02 -13.51 8.11
N TRP A 158 -39.32 -13.49 6.97
CA TRP A 158 -38.65 -12.28 6.48
C TRP A 158 -39.64 -11.20 6.04
N GLN A 159 -40.73 -11.60 5.37
CA GLN A 159 -41.80 -10.68 4.97
C GLN A 159 -42.57 -10.13 6.18
N GLN A 160 -42.84 -10.96 7.19
CA GLN A 160 -43.51 -10.55 8.42
C GLN A 160 -42.64 -9.57 9.24
N LYS A 161 -41.32 -9.81 9.34
CA LYS A 161 -40.40 -8.89 10.01
C LYS A 161 -40.28 -7.55 9.29
N LYS A 162 -40.38 -7.54 7.95
CA LYS A 162 -40.39 -6.31 7.15
C LYS A 162 -41.66 -5.49 7.38
N ARG A 163 -42.85 -6.14 7.38
CA ARG A 163 -44.13 -5.49 7.74
C ARG A 163 -44.12 -4.86 9.13
N ASN A 164 -43.62 -5.57 10.15
CA ASN A 164 -43.56 -5.04 11.51
C ASN A 164 -42.63 -3.81 11.63
N ARG A 165 -41.56 -3.74 10.82
CA ARG A 165 -40.66 -2.59 10.79
C ARG A 165 -41.30 -1.36 10.14
N ASP A 166 -42.11 -1.56 9.10
CA ASP A 166 -42.83 -0.48 8.43
C ASP A 166 -44.01 0.05 9.28
N GLU A 167 -44.72 -0.83 9.99
CA GLU A 167 -45.75 -0.42 10.96
C GLU A 167 -45.18 0.36 12.16
N GLN A 168 -43.97 0.04 12.62
CA GLN A 168 -43.29 0.83 13.65
C GLN A 168 -42.89 2.24 13.18
N ARG A 169 -42.58 2.41 11.88
CA ARG A 169 -42.25 3.75 11.33
C ARG A 169 -43.48 4.63 11.18
N GLN A 170 -44.67 4.07 10.97
CA GLN A 170 -45.92 4.85 10.87
C GLN A 170 -46.45 5.34 12.24
N LYS A 171 -46.01 4.75 13.36
CA LYS A 171 -46.44 5.16 14.70
C LYS A 171 -45.55 6.21 15.37
N GLN A 172 -44.47 6.67 14.73
CA GLN A 172 -43.76 7.85 15.20
C GLN A 172 -44.40 9.11 14.59
N PRO A 173 -45.01 10.00 15.40
CA PRO A 173 -45.51 11.27 14.91
C PRO A 173 -44.34 12.10 14.37
N GLN A 174 -44.49 12.59 13.13
CA GLN A 174 -43.55 13.52 12.53
C GLN A 174 -43.54 14.81 13.35
N ALA A 175 -42.51 14.95 14.19
CA ALA A 175 -42.16 16.22 14.78
C ALA A 175 -41.63 17.12 13.66
N SER A 176 -42.57 17.87 13.08
CA SER A 176 -42.39 19.13 12.38
C SER A 176 -41.33 20.00 13.06
N GLY A 177 -40.42 20.58 12.27
CA GLY A 177 -39.59 21.68 12.76
C GLY A 177 -38.38 22.02 11.91
N TYR A 178 -38.52 23.13 11.16
CA TYR A 178 -37.46 24.08 10.77
C TYR A 178 -36.51 23.68 9.62
N MET A 179 -36.63 24.25 8.42
CA MET A 179 -36.32 25.63 7.96
C MET A 179 -34.81 25.94 7.89
N GLY A 180 -34.37 26.28 6.67
CA GLY A 180 -33.08 26.91 6.36
C GLY A 180 -32.07 25.92 5.78
N GLY A 181 -31.77 25.87 4.48
CA GLY A 181 -31.77 26.94 3.50
C GLY A 181 -30.47 27.72 3.59
N SER A 182 -29.49 27.37 2.75
CA SER A 182 -28.55 28.32 2.13
C SER A 182 -27.60 27.60 1.19
N SER A 183 -27.81 27.85 -0.09
CA SER A 183 -26.77 27.86 -1.11
C SER A 183 -25.63 28.79 -0.69
N SER A 184 -24.39 28.38 -0.90
CA SER A 184 -23.31 29.33 -1.21
C SER A 184 -22.13 28.59 -1.82
N MET A 185 -21.88 28.93 -3.08
CA MET A 185 -20.60 28.78 -3.76
C MET A 185 -19.51 29.44 -2.91
N SER A 186 -18.31 28.86 -2.85
CA SER A 186 -17.11 29.68 -2.73
C SER A 186 -15.90 28.92 -3.27
N SER A 187 -15.37 29.51 -4.32
CA SER A 187 -14.06 29.26 -4.90
C SER A 187 -12.94 29.77 -3.99
N ASN A 188 -11.76 29.19 -4.21
CA ASN A 188 -10.44 29.81 -4.17
C ASN A 188 -9.76 30.21 -2.85
N THR A 189 -8.42 30.14 -2.94
CA THR A 189 -7.41 30.77 -2.07
C THR A 189 -7.11 30.01 -0.78
N SER A 190 -5.92 29.43 -0.61
CA SER A 190 -4.60 30.06 -0.38
C SER A 190 -4.22 29.88 1.08
N GLN A 191 -3.02 29.33 1.25
CA GLN A 191 -2.09 29.48 2.36
C GLN A 191 -2.68 29.90 3.72
N HIS A 192 -2.58 29.02 4.71
CA HIS A 192 -1.89 29.34 5.97
C HIS A 192 -1.56 28.06 6.74
N ARG A 193 -0.25 27.84 6.94
CA ARG A 193 0.28 26.92 7.94
C ARG A 193 -0.10 27.42 9.34
N PRO A 194 -0.63 26.56 10.24
CA PRO A 194 -0.56 26.82 11.67
C PRO A 194 0.74 26.22 12.23
N SER A 195 1.70 27.08 12.59
CA SER A 195 2.86 26.70 13.41
C SER A 195 2.41 26.44 14.85
N HIS A 196 1.96 25.21 15.14
CA HIS A 196 1.80 24.78 16.52
C HIS A 196 3.16 24.36 17.12
N HIS A 197 3.84 25.33 17.73
CA HIS A 197 4.79 25.07 18.81
C HIS A 197 4.03 24.48 20.00
N SER A 198 3.95 23.16 20.08
CA SER A 198 3.67 22.47 21.35
C SER A 198 5.00 22.04 21.94
N ALA A 199 5.54 22.93 22.78
CA ALA A 199 6.52 22.58 23.80
C ALA A 199 5.91 21.52 24.72
N ARG A 200 6.12 20.24 24.40
CA ARG A 200 5.89 19.16 25.35
C ARG A 200 7.07 19.14 26.32
N HIS A 201 6.83 19.83 27.42
CA HIS A 201 7.46 19.62 28.72
C HIS A 201 7.66 18.11 28.95
N ASN A 202 8.90 17.69 29.17
CA ASN A 202 9.28 16.30 29.43
C ASN A 202 9.59 16.18 30.94
N PRO A 203 8.68 15.68 31.79
CA PRO A 203 8.89 15.62 33.23
C PRO A 203 9.34 14.21 33.66
N TYR A 204 10.46 13.74 33.10
CA TYR A 204 11.11 12.54 33.62
C TYR A 204 12.55 12.86 34.02
N PRO A 205 12.84 12.94 35.33
CA PRO A 205 14.20 13.10 35.81
C PRO A 205 14.99 11.82 35.59
N ASP A 206 16.23 12.06 35.17
CA ASP A 206 17.34 11.14 35.03
C ASP A 206 17.45 10.17 36.22
N GLN A 207 16.98 8.92 36.06
CA GLN A 207 17.42 7.82 36.91
C GLN A 207 18.70 7.26 36.33
N GLN A 208 19.83 7.83 36.78
CA GLN A 208 21.14 7.19 36.67
C GLN A 208 21.11 5.85 37.41
N GLN A 209 20.79 4.77 36.68
CA GLN A 209 21.05 3.43 37.16
C GLN A 209 22.52 3.11 36.91
N HIS A 210 23.30 3.13 37.98
CA HIS A 210 24.59 2.43 38.07
C HIS A 210 24.40 0.96 37.71
N ARG A 211 24.58 0.61 36.42
CA ARG A 211 24.85 -0.76 36.02
C ARG A 211 26.29 -1.09 36.38
N GLN A 212 26.45 -1.74 37.53
CA GLN A 212 27.67 -2.47 37.84
C GLN A 212 27.91 -3.48 36.72
N GLN A 213 29.07 -3.36 36.07
CA GLN A 213 29.55 -4.30 35.09
C GLN A 213 29.96 -5.57 35.82
N SER A 214 29.16 -6.63 35.71
CA SER A 214 29.56 -7.98 36.10
C SER A 214 30.52 -8.54 35.04
N PRO A 215 31.71 -9.02 35.41
CA PRO A 215 32.65 -9.63 34.46
C PRO A 215 32.06 -10.93 33.90
N PHE A 216 31.99 -11.00 32.57
CA PHE A 216 31.58 -12.18 31.83
C PHE A 216 32.65 -13.28 31.96
N VAL A 217 32.33 -14.34 32.72
CA VAL A 217 33.14 -15.56 32.78
C VAL A 217 32.71 -16.44 31.62
N GLY A 218 33.51 -16.46 30.55
CA GLY A 218 33.29 -17.34 29.40
C GLY A 218 33.49 -18.82 29.74
N PRO A 219 32.81 -19.74 29.03
CA PRO A 219 32.94 -21.17 29.28
C PRO A 219 34.32 -21.69 28.85
N ARG A 220 35.03 -22.31 29.81
CA ARG A 220 36.25 -23.08 29.57
C ARG A 220 35.92 -24.31 28.71
N SER A 221 36.36 -24.30 27.47
CA SER A 221 36.39 -25.50 26.62
C SER A 221 37.45 -26.47 27.15
N THR A 222 37.01 -27.55 27.79
CA THR A 222 37.87 -28.68 28.11
C THR A 222 38.04 -29.53 26.86
N ARG A 223 39.21 -29.39 26.23
CA ARG A 223 39.72 -30.29 25.20
C ARG A 223 39.89 -31.69 25.82
N GLY A 224 39.03 -32.63 25.43
CA GLY A 224 39.19 -34.05 25.68
C GLY A 224 40.13 -34.67 24.65
N ARG A 225 41.02 -35.53 25.15
CA ARG A 225 42.04 -36.30 24.42
C ARG A 225 41.46 -37.34 23.48
#